data_AF-A0A7C1E3S0-F1
#
_entry.id   AF-A0A7C1E3S0-F1
#
_cell.length_a   1.000
_cell.length_b   1.000
_cell.length_c   1.000
_cell.angle_alpha   90.00
_cell.angle_beta   90.00
_cell.angle_gamma   90.00
#
_symmetry.space_group_name_H-M   'P 1'
#
loop_
_entity.id
_entity.type
_entity.pdbx_description
1 polymer ?
#
loop_
_entity_poly.entity_id
_entity_poly.type
_entity_poly.pdbx_seq_one_letter_code
_entity_poly.pdbx_strand_id
1 'polypeptide(L)'
;MGATIAFWSDCISYAVVASPLFVIVSFATIGFGLKYIDDAFDEDRFSKTTAKLLAPILVLLWISVSLFDPVSATVLFAILIAVLLSGKVDNRIFKLSALALIAGVVLTQYAHFSWVPLAVLTVLGVTDEKGNDYVDLHETGGLREFFFAHRCSMKLGALSLCIASFLPWLYLVAFLAFDTAYELIKLIDYLRVPAIDTKVWRLPLALILLGKFK
;
A
#
# COMPACT_ATOMS: atom_id res chain seq x y z
N MET A 1 4.68 42.93 -7.12
CA MET A 1 5.69 41.89 -7.42
C MET A 1 5.58 40.63 -6.55
N GLY A 2 5.15 40.69 -5.28
CA GLY A 2 5.01 39.48 -4.45
C GLY A 2 3.90 38.50 -4.87
N ALA A 3 2.75 39.00 -5.34
CA ALA A 3 1.60 38.15 -5.71
C ALA A 3 1.83 37.26 -6.94
N THR A 4 2.64 37.73 -7.90
CA THR A 4 2.93 36.98 -9.14
C THR A 4 3.94 35.85 -8.89
N ILE A 5 4.88 36.04 -7.96
CA ILE A 5 5.87 35.02 -7.59
C ILE A 5 5.20 33.91 -6.76
N ALA A 6 4.28 34.26 -5.86
CA ALA A 6 3.48 33.29 -5.09
C ALA A 6 2.63 32.41 -6.03
N PHE A 7 1.92 33.02 -6.98
CA PHE A 7 1.11 32.29 -7.96
C PHE A 7 1.91 31.28 -8.80
N TRP A 8 3.09 31.68 -9.28
CA TRP A 8 3.97 30.77 -10.04
C TRP A 8 4.57 29.67 -9.17
N SER A 9 4.93 29.98 -7.91
CA SER A 9 5.38 28.97 -6.95
C SER A 9 4.30 27.93 -6.68
N ASP A 10 3.06 28.37 -6.48
CA ASP A 10 1.92 27.49 -6.25
C ASP A 10 1.66 26.61 -7.49
N CYS A 11 1.63 27.19 -8.69
CA CYS A 11 1.45 26.42 -9.93
C CYS A 11 2.55 25.37 -10.16
N ILE A 12 3.81 25.68 -9.84
CA ILE A 12 4.93 24.73 -9.96
C ILE A 12 4.80 23.62 -8.91
N SER A 13 4.45 23.95 -7.67
CA SER A 13 4.21 22.96 -6.62
C SER A 13 3.05 22.02 -6.97
N TYR A 14 1.94 22.56 -7.49
CA TYR A 14 0.82 21.74 -7.98
C TYR A 14 1.22 20.86 -9.17
N ALA A 15 1.97 21.39 -10.14
CA ALA A 15 2.38 20.64 -11.33
C ALA A 15 3.38 19.50 -11.01
N VAL A 16 4.29 19.71 -10.06
CA VAL A 16 5.26 18.68 -9.62
C VAL A 16 4.57 17.56 -8.86
N VAL A 17 3.67 17.90 -7.92
CA VAL A 17 2.93 16.92 -7.12
C VAL A 17 1.89 16.18 -7.95
N ALA A 18 1.30 16.83 -8.96
CA ALA A 18 0.37 16.20 -9.89
C ALA A 18 1.07 15.42 -11.03
N SER A 19 2.41 15.34 -11.03
CA SER A 19 3.11 14.59 -12.07
C SER A 19 2.89 13.08 -11.90
N PRO A 20 2.61 12.34 -12.99
CA PRO A 20 2.40 10.89 -12.92
C PRO A 20 3.53 10.12 -12.23
N LEU A 21 4.78 10.54 -12.46
CA LEU A 21 5.95 9.94 -11.83
C LEU A 21 5.97 10.18 -10.32
N PHE A 22 5.64 11.40 -9.87
CA PHE A 22 5.58 11.70 -8.44
C PHE A 22 4.54 10.84 -7.73
N VAL A 23 3.35 10.67 -8.33
CA VAL A 23 2.30 9.80 -7.78
C VAL A 23 2.79 8.35 -7.66
N ILE A 24 3.34 7.78 -8.73
CA ILE A 24 3.81 6.39 -8.74
C ILE A 24 4.94 6.17 -7.71
N VAL A 25 5.93 7.07 -7.69
CA VAL A 25 7.06 6.98 -6.74
C VAL A 25 6.58 7.14 -5.31
N SER A 26 5.62 8.04 -5.06
CA SER A 26 5.08 8.24 -3.72
C SER A 26 4.33 7.00 -3.25
N PHE A 27 3.50 6.39 -4.09
CA PHE A 27 2.81 5.14 -3.79
C PHE A 27 3.80 4.01 -3.47
N ALA A 28 4.82 3.82 -4.31
CA ALA A 28 5.88 2.84 -4.05
C ALA A 28 6.60 3.10 -2.71
N THR A 29 6.94 4.36 -2.43
CA THR A 29 7.62 4.77 -1.18
C THR A 29 6.75 4.49 0.03
N ILE A 30 5.45 4.79 -0.04
CA ILE A 30 4.49 4.51 1.03
C ILE A 30 4.37 3.00 1.24
N GLY A 31 4.18 2.21 0.17
CA GLY A 31 4.07 0.75 0.27
C GLY A 31 5.30 0.09 0.91
N PHE A 32 6.49 0.45 0.43
CA PHE A 32 7.77 0.02 1.00
C PHE A 32 7.87 0.38 2.49
N GLY A 33 7.62 1.66 2.80
CA GLY A 33 7.82 2.17 4.14
C GLY A 33 6.81 1.60 5.16
N LEU A 34 5.56 1.37 4.75
CA LEU A 34 4.57 0.71 5.59
C LEU A 34 5.00 -0.70 5.96
N LYS A 35 5.43 -1.53 4.99
CA LYS A 35 5.88 -2.89 5.29
C LYS A 35 7.16 -2.90 6.14
N TYR A 36 8.09 -2.00 5.87
CA TYR A 36 9.29 -1.85 6.70
C TYR A 36 8.94 -1.56 8.16
N ILE A 37 7.99 -0.64 8.40
CA ILE A 37 7.56 -0.27 9.76
C ILE A 37 6.82 -1.45 10.42
N ASP A 38 5.90 -2.07 9.70
CA ASP A 38 5.15 -3.26 10.13
C ASP A 38 6.10 -4.36 10.62
N ASP A 39 7.03 -4.80 9.77
CA ASP A 39 8.01 -5.86 10.10
C ASP A 39 9.01 -5.44 11.20
N ALA A 40 9.31 -4.15 11.35
CA ALA A 40 10.17 -3.65 12.41
C ALA A 40 9.50 -3.71 13.80
N PHE A 41 8.19 -3.47 13.87
CA PHE A 41 7.45 -3.39 15.13
C PHE A 41 6.83 -4.72 15.55
N ASP A 42 6.32 -5.49 14.58
CA ASP A 42 5.56 -6.72 14.86
C ASP A 42 6.46 -7.96 14.84
N GLU A 43 7.46 -8.00 13.94
CA GLU A 43 8.31 -9.18 13.74
C GLU A 43 9.79 -8.97 14.13
N ASP A 44 10.15 -7.79 14.63
CA ASP A 44 11.51 -7.44 15.07
C ASP A 44 12.63 -7.65 14.01
N ARG A 45 12.27 -7.68 12.71
CA ARG A 45 13.21 -7.99 11.61
C ARG A 45 14.00 -6.80 11.10
N PHE A 46 13.48 -5.59 11.33
CA PHE A 46 14.12 -4.33 10.97
C PHE A 46 14.36 -3.41 12.18
N SER A 47 15.16 -2.36 11.97
CA SER A 47 15.52 -1.43 13.04
C SER A 47 14.32 -0.58 13.46
N LYS A 48 13.85 -0.76 14.70
CA LYS A 48 12.82 0.10 15.32
C LYS A 48 13.21 1.59 15.34
N THR A 49 14.50 1.90 15.43
CA THR A 49 14.99 3.29 15.38
C THR A 49 14.76 3.91 14.01
N THR A 50 15.07 3.18 12.94
CA THR A 50 14.83 3.62 11.56
C THR A 50 13.34 3.70 11.29
N ALA A 51 12.55 2.73 11.74
CA ALA A 51 11.10 2.75 11.59
C ALA A 51 10.43 3.96 12.26
N LYS A 52 10.87 4.34 13.46
CA LYS A 52 10.40 5.55 14.17
C LYS A 52 10.70 6.84 13.41
N LEU A 53 11.86 6.93 12.73
CA LEU A 53 12.21 8.08 11.91
C LEU A 53 11.44 8.09 10.58
N LEU A 54 11.22 6.92 9.99
CA LEU A 54 10.55 6.77 8.71
C LEU A 54 9.04 7.06 8.82
N ALA A 55 8.39 6.66 9.90
CA ALA A 55 6.96 6.83 10.12
C ALA A 55 6.44 8.27 9.89
N PRO A 56 6.97 9.32 10.54
CA PRO A 56 6.50 10.69 10.32
C PRO A 56 6.74 11.17 8.88
N ILE A 57 7.85 10.75 8.25
CA ILE A 57 8.15 11.11 6.85
C ILE A 57 7.09 10.52 5.91
N LEU A 58 6.72 9.24 6.11
CA LEU A 58 5.68 8.59 5.30
C LEU A 58 4.30 9.21 5.52
N VAL A 59 3.96 9.57 6.77
CA VAL A 59 2.70 10.25 7.08
C VAL A 59 2.63 11.60 6.36
N LEU A 60 3.72 12.39 6.39
CA LEU A 60 3.78 13.66 5.67
C LEU A 60 3.67 13.47 4.15
N LEU A 61 4.35 12.46 3.59
CA LEU A 61 4.26 12.13 2.17
C LEU A 61 2.82 11.74 1.79
N TRP A 62 2.19 10.86 2.57
CA TRP A 62 0.80 10.43 2.36
C TRP A 62 -0.15 11.62 2.38
N ILE A 63 -0.08 12.45 3.43
CA ILE A 63 -0.92 13.65 3.56
C ILE A 63 -0.71 14.57 2.35
N SER A 64 0.56 14.82 1.97
CA SER A 64 0.86 15.69 0.83
C SER A 64 0.21 15.18 -0.44
N VAL A 65 0.44 13.91 -0.80
CA VAL A 65 -0.16 13.30 -2.00
C VAL A 65 -1.69 13.35 -1.94
N SER A 66 -2.29 13.09 -0.78
CA SER A 66 -3.75 13.06 -0.61
C SER A 66 -4.39 14.45 -0.67
N LEU A 67 -3.69 15.51 -0.28
CA LEU A 67 -4.21 16.89 -0.33
C LEU A 67 -4.21 17.45 -1.75
N PHE A 68 -3.20 17.08 -2.55
CA PHE A 68 -3.04 17.59 -3.91
C PHE A 68 -3.73 16.73 -4.97
N ASP A 69 -4.06 15.48 -4.65
CA ASP A 69 -4.71 14.56 -5.57
C ASP A 69 -5.81 13.71 -4.90
N PRO A 70 -7.09 14.04 -5.11
CA PRO A 70 -8.23 13.35 -4.51
C PRO A 70 -8.34 11.86 -4.88
N VAL A 71 -7.86 11.48 -6.07
CA VAL A 71 -7.91 10.07 -6.50
C VAL A 71 -6.85 9.26 -5.76
N SER A 72 -5.64 9.81 -5.60
CA SER A 72 -4.64 9.21 -4.70
C SER A 72 -5.17 9.05 -3.29
N ALA A 73 -5.82 10.09 -2.74
CA ALA A 73 -6.44 10.01 -1.44
C ALA A 73 -7.43 8.85 -1.39
N THR A 74 -8.32 8.74 -2.37
CA THR A 74 -9.31 7.66 -2.44
C THR A 74 -8.67 6.27 -2.34
N VAL A 75 -7.62 5.99 -3.12
CA VAL A 75 -6.96 4.67 -3.13
C VAL A 75 -6.20 4.41 -1.83
N LEU A 76 -5.40 5.38 -1.37
CA LEU A 76 -4.61 5.21 -0.15
C LEU A 76 -5.52 5.03 1.07
N PHE A 77 -6.59 5.81 1.18
CA PHE A 77 -7.57 5.64 2.26
C PHE A 77 -8.31 4.32 2.17
N ALA A 78 -8.61 3.82 0.97
CA ALA A 78 -9.23 2.51 0.84
C ALA A 78 -8.35 1.41 1.46
N ILE A 79 -7.04 1.46 1.21
CA ILE A 79 -6.04 0.55 1.78
C ILE A 79 -5.96 0.72 3.31
N LEU A 80 -5.87 1.96 3.80
CA LEU A 80 -5.80 2.23 5.24
C LEU A 80 -7.02 1.67 5.98
N ILE A 81 -8.22 1.97 5.47
CA ILE A 81 -9.47 1.51 6.08
C ILE A 81 -9.54 -0.02 6.03
N ALA A 82 -9.12 -0.65 4.92
CA ALA A 82 -9.10 -2.11 4.82
C ALA A 82 -8.23 -2.76 5.91
N VAL A 83 -7.01 -2.24 6.12
CA VAL A 83 -6.09 -2.74 7.16
C VAL A 83 -6.60 -2.46 8.57
N LEU A 84 -7.28 -1.33 8.80
CA LEU A 84 -7.88 -1.07 10.11
C LEU A 84 -9.07 -2.00 10.41
N LEU A 85 -9.90 -2.28 9.39
CA LEU A 85 -11.08 -3.14 9.53
C LEU A 85 -10.73 -4.63 9.60
N SER A 86 -9.60 -5.06 9.07
CA SER A 86 -9.14 -6.45 9.20
C SER A 86 -8.73 -6.78 10.64
N GLY A 87 -8.33 -5.78 11.43
CA GLY A 87 -7.97 -5.95 12.83
C GLY A 87 -6.56 -6.48 13.08
N LYS A 88 -5.74 -6.63 12.03
CA LYS A 88 -4.33 -7.10 12.14
C LYS A 88 -3.47 -6.15 12.97
N VAL A 89 -3.79 -4.86 12.96
CA VAL A 89 -3.08 -3.84 13.73
C VAL A 89 -3.54 -3.88 15.20
N ASP A 90 -2.69 -4.39 16.10
CA ASP A 90 -2.94 -4.29 17.55
C ASP A 90 -2.24 -3.06 18.19
N ASN A 91 -1.34 -2.41 17.46
CA ASN A 91 -0.59 -1.27 17.99
C ASN A 91 -1.47 -0.01 18.13
N ARG A 92 -1.72 0.40 19.39
CA ARG A 92 -2.48 1.61 19.73
C ARG A 92 -1.92 2.88 19.08
N ILE A 93 -0.60 2.96 18.91
CA ILE A 93 0.05 4.11 18.30
C ILE A 93 -0.35 4.21 16.82
N PHE A 94 -0.29 3.09 16.10
CA PHE A 94 -0.70 3.04 14.69
C PHE A 94 -2.19 3.41 14.52
N LYS A 95 -3.07 2.88 15.39
CA LYS A 95 -4.50 3.25 15.37
C LYS A 95 -4.71 4.75 15.56
N LEU A 96 -3.97 5.36 16.49
CA LEU A 96 -4.06 6.80 16.75
C LEU A 96 -3.52 7.63 15.57
N SER A 97 -2.40 7.22 14.97
CA SER A 97 -1.83 7.86 13.78
C SER A 97 -2.77 7.77 12.58
N ALA A 98 -3.35 6.59 12.35
CA ALA A 98 -4.32 6.36 11.30
C ALA A 98 -5.60 7.17 11.51
N LEU A 99 -6.09 7.26 12.76
CA LEU A 99 -7.25 8.08 13.09
C LEU A 99 -6.98 9.57 12.86
N ALA A 100 -5.79 10.07 13.24
CA ALA A 100 -5.38 11.45 12.96
C ALA A 100 -5.30 11.73 11.45
N LEU A 101 -4.80 10.77 10.67
CA LEU A 101 -4.73 10.88 9.21
C LEU A 101 -6.12 10.88 8.57
N ILE A 102 -7.02 9.99 9.02
CA ILE A 102 -8.44 9.98 8.62
C ILE A 102 -9.12 11.28 8.97
N ALA A 103 -8.98 11.77 10.21
CA ALA A 103 -9.57 13.02 10.63
C ALA A 103 -9.05 14.21 9.81
N GLY A 104 -7.74 14.31 9.59
CA GLY A 104 -7.12 15.38 8.82
C GLY A 104 -7.61 15.44 7.37
N VAL A 105 -7.78 14.28 6.72
CA VAL A 105 -8.19 14.24 5.31
C VAL A 105 -9.72 14.30 5.15
N VAL A 106 -10.50 13.70 6.03
CA VAL A 106 -11.96 13.89 6.03
C VAL A 106 -12.31 15.37 6.23
N LEU A 107 -11.63 16.08 7.13
CA LEU A 107 -11.89 17.50 7.34
C LEU A 107 -11.50 18.39 6.15
N THR A 108 -10.63 17.91 5.25
CA THR A 108 -10.07 18.73 4.16
C THR A 108 -10.53 18.31 2.76
N GLN A 109 -10.90 17.05 2.54
CA GLN A 109 -11.13 16.47 1.21
C GLN A 109 -12.42 15.63 1.10
N TYR A 110 -13.28 15.61 2.12
CA TYR A 110 -14.51 14.77 2.14
C TYR A 110 -15.38 14.91 0.88
N ALA A 111 -15.49 16.11 0.32
CA ALA A 111 -16.31 16.39 -0.87
C ALA A 111 -15.73 15.85 -2.19
N HIS A 112 -14.46 15.43 -2.21
CA HIS A 112 -13.74 15.04 -3.44
C HIS A 112 -13.40 13.56 -3.54
N PHE A 113 -13.81 12.74 -2.56
CA PHE A 113 -13.61 11.30 -2.62
C PHE A 113 -14.49 10.63 -3.66
N SER A 114 -13.90 9.71 -4.42
CA SER A 114 -14.66 8.79 -5.25
C SER A 114 -15.17 7.63 -4.38
N TRP A 115 -16.37 7.80 -3.83
CA TRP A 115 -16.99 6.85 -2.90
C TRP A 115 -17.09 5.41 -3.43
N VAL A 116 -17.31 5.24 -4.74
CA VAL A 116 -17.41 3.92 -5.36
C VAL A 116 -16.05 3.20 -5.33
N PRO A 117 -14.95 3.75 -5.90
CA PRO A 117 -13.61 3.17 -5.73
C PRO A 117 -13.22 2.96 -4.27
N LEU A 118 -13.51 3.91 -3.38
CA LEU A 118 -13.22 3.79 -1.95
C LEU A 118 -13.86 2.53 -1.36
N ALA A 119 -15.19 2.39 -1.50
CA ALA A 119 -15.94 1.27 -0.93
C ALA A 119 -15.51 -0.08 -1.53
N VAL A 120 -15.38 -0.15 -2.86
CA VAL A 120 -15.00 -1.40 -3.55
C VAL A 120 -13.60 -1.84 -3.13
N LEU A 121 -12.61 -0.95 -3.18
CA LEU A 121 -11.23 -1.29 -2.82
C LEU A 121 -11.12 -1.64 -1.33
N THR A 122 -11.84 -0.95 -0.44
CA THR A 122 -11.86 -1.30 0.98
C THR A 122 -12.42 -2.71 1.21
N VAL A 123 -13.56 -3.06 0.62
CA VAL A 123 -14.15 -4.40 0.79
C VAL A 123 -13.22 -5.49 0.26
N LEU A 124 -12.62 -5.27 -0.91
CA LEU A 124 -11.70 -6.24 -1.50
C LEU A 124 -10.38 -6.35 -0.72
N GLY A 125 -9.88 -5.24 -0.18
CA GLY A 125 -8.71 -5.23 0.71
C GLY A 125 -8.97 -5.98 2.03
N VAL A 126 -10.14 -5.80 2.65
CA VAL A 126 -10.55 -6.58 3.84
C VAL A 126 -10.64 -8.07 3.49
N THR A 127 -11.15 -8.38 2.30
CA THR A 127 -11.26 -9.77 1.81
C THR A 127 -9.89 -10.40 1.61
N ASP A 128 -8.94 -9.67 1.02
CA ASP A 128 -7.56 -10.13 0.88
C ASP A 128 -6.91 -10.38 2.23
N GLU A 129 -7.09 -9.48 3.19
CA GLU A 129 -6.46 -9.62 4.52
C GLU A 129 -7.04 -10.80 5.31
N LYS A 130 -8.37 -10.92 5.36
CA LYS A 130 -9.02 -12.07 6.01
C LYS A 130 -8.75 -13.38 5.29
N GLY A 131 -8.64 -13.34 3.97
CA GLY A 131 -8.28 -14.49 3.16
C GLY A 131 -6.84 -14.92 3.40
N ASN A 132 -5.92 -13.97 3.55
CA ASN A 132 -4.53 -14.22 3.90
C ASN A 132 -4.44 -14.92 5.28
N ASP A 133 -5.08 -14.34 6.30
CA ASP A 133 -5.13 -14.93 7.64
C ASP A 133 -5.76 -16.34 7.63
N TYR A 134 -6.80 -16.56 6.80
CA TYR A 134 -7.44 -17.88 6.67
C TYR A 134 -6.51 -18.94 6.08
N VAL A 135 -5.74 -18.57 5.04
CA VAL A 135 -4.75 -19.44 4.38
C VAL A 135 -3.56 -19.72 5.31
N ASP A 136 -3.15 -18.76 6.13
CA ASP A 136 -2.06 -18.98 7.10
C ASP A 136 -2.49 -19.96 8.22
N LEU A 137 -3.77 -19.94 8.60
CA LEU A 137 -4.32 -20.82 9.64
C LEU A 137 -4.71 -22.22 9.16
N HIS A 138 -4.98 -22.39 7.86
CA HIS A 138 -5.42 -23.66 7.29
C HIS A 138 -4.50 -24.06 6.15
N GLU A 139 -4.01 -25.31 6.14
CA GLU A 139 -3.27 -25.86 5.01
C GLU A 139 -4.17 -25.92 3.75
N THR A 140 -4.26 -24.80 3.06
CA THR A 140 -4.93 -24.68 1.76
C THR A 140 -3.84 -24.72 0.70
N GLY A 141 -3.95 -25.64 -0.26
CA GLY A 141 -2.95 -25.76 -1.31
C GLY A 141 -3.30 -25.00 -2.59
N GLY A 142 -2.28 -24.57 -3.30
CA GLY A 142 -2.36 -24.24 -4.73
C GLY A 142 -2.85 -22.83 -5.02
N LEU A 143 -3.87 -22.69 -5.87
CA LEU A 143 -4.29 -21.39 -6.40
C LEU A 143 -4.90 -20.45 -5.35
N ARG A 144 -5.61 -20.98 -4.35
CA ARG A 144 -6.26 -20.18 -3.30
C ARG A 144 -5.23 -19.56 -2.36
N GLU A 145 -4.24 -20.36 -1.96
CA GLU A 145 -3.10 -19.91 -1.18
C GLU A 145 -2.36 -18.80 -1.91
N PHE A 146 -1.99 -19.01 -3.17
CA PHE A 146 -1.33 -18.00 -3.99
C PHE A 146 -2.15 -16.70 -4.10
N PHE A 147 -3.45 -16.82 -4.33
CA PHE A 147 -4.37 -15.69 -4.54
C PHE A 147 -4.45 -14.78 -3.30
N PHE A 148 -4.62 -15.36 -2.11
CA PHE A 148 -4.71 -14.57 -0.88
C PHE A 148 -3.35 -14.18 -0.31
N ALA A 149 -2.30 -14.98 -0.55
CA ALA A 149 -0.92 -14.62 -0.19
C ALA A 149 -0.44 -13.35 -0.91
N HIS A 150 -0.83 -13.18 -2.19
CA HIS A 150 -0.42 -12.05 -3.02
C HIS A 150 -1.48 -10.94 -3.15
N ARG A 151 -2.48 -10.93 -2.26
CA ARG A 151 -3.56 -9.92 -2.19
C ARG A 151 -4.17 -9.64 -3.57
N CYS A 152 -4.55 -10.70 -4.28
CA CYS A 152 -5.00 -10.59 -5.67
C CYS A 152 -6.38 -9.94 -5.82
N SER A 153 -7.24 -9.97 -4.79
CA SER A 153 -8.61 -9.43 -4.86
C SER A 153 -8.61 -7.92 -5.13
N MET A 154 -7.79 -7.17 -4.40
CA MET A 154 -7.70 -5.71 -4.53
C MET A 154 -7.09 -5.29 -5.87
N LYS A 155 -6.17 -6.10 -6.44
CA LYS A 155 -5.62 -5.91 -7.80
C LYS A 155 -6.70 -6.07 -8.87
N LEU A 156 -7.49 -7.14 -8.79
CA LEU A 156 -8.60 -7.35 -9.71
C LEU A 156 -9.69 -6.28 -9.54
N GLY A 157 -9.92 -5.83 -8.31
CA GLY A 157 -10.80 -4.70 -8.00
C GLY A 157 -10.37 -3.41 -8.67
N ALA A 158 -9.11 -3.01 -8.48
CA ALA A 158 -8.54 -1.83 -9.11
C ALA A 158 -8.62 -1.90 -10.63
N LEU A 159 -8.27 -3.06 -11.22
CA LEU A 159 -8.38 -3.28 -12.67
C LEU A 159 -9.83 -3.15 -13.16
N SER A 160 -10.79 -3.73 -12.44
CA SER A 160 -12.21 -3.66 -12.79
C SER A 160 -12.74 -2.23 -12.74
N LEU A 161 -12.33 -1.45 -11.75
CA LEU A 161 -12.67 -0.03 -11.64
C LEU A 161 -12.07 0.80 -12.79
N CYS A 162 -10.87 0.45 -13.27
CA CYS A 162 -10.28 1.09 -14.45
C CYS A 162 -11.04 0.77 -15.74
N ILE A 163 -11.41 -0.51 -15.94
CA ILE A 163 -12.20 -0.93 -17.11
C ILE A 163 -13.56 -0.24 -17.10
N ALA A 164 -14.20 -0.14 -15.94
CA ALA A 164 -15.48 0.54 -15.76
C ALA A 164 -15.37 2.08 -15.72
N SER A 165 -14.17 2.65 -15.94
CA SER A 165 -13.91 4.10 -15.94
C SER A 165 -14.20 4.82 -14.62
N PHE A 166 -14.29 4.09 -13.50
CA PHE A 166 -14.41 4.67 -12.15
C PHE A 166 -13.05 5.06 -11.54
N LEU A 167 -11.95 4.54 -12.08
CA LEU A 167 -10.59 4.83 -11.63
C LEU A 167 -9.66 5.07 -12.84
N PRO A 168 -8.90 6.17 -12.91
CA PRO A 168 -7.93 6.38 -13.99
C PRO A 168 -6.80 5.35 -13.95
N TRP A 169 -6.31 4.94 -15.13
CA TRP A 169 -5.25 3.93 -15.29
C TRP A 169 -3.95 4.26 -14.55
N LEU A 170 -3.63 5.55 -14.38
CA LEU A 170 -2.48 6.00 -13.58
C LEU A 170 -2.49 5.41 -12.18
N TYR A 171 -3.65 5.33 -11.54
CA TYR A 171 -3.79 4.85 -10.16
C TYR A 171 -3.74 3.34 -10.05
N LEU A 172 -4.07 2.61 -11.11
CA LEU A 172 -3.75 1.18 -11.16
C LEU A 172 -2.24 0.97 -11.16
N VAL A 173 -1.50 1.72 -11.97
CA VAL A 173 -0.03 1.63 -12.01
C VAL A 173 0.58 2.05 -10.67
N ALA A 174 0.11 3.14 -10.09
CA ALA A 174 0.56 3.59 -8.77
C ALA A 174 0.24 2.56 -7.68
N PHE A 175 -0.96 1.98 -7.70
CA PHE A 175 -1.36 0.91 -6.79
C PHE A 175 -0.47 -0.34 -6.93
N LEU A 176 -0.19 -0.78 -8.15
CA LEU A 176 0.70 -1.90 -8.39
C LEU A 176 2.15 -1.60 -7.96
N ALA A 177 2.59 -0.35 -8.08
CA ALA A 177 3.90 0.08 -7.59
C ALA A 177 3.97 0.06 -6.05
N PHE A 178 2.91 0.52 -5.37
CA PHE A 178 2.75 0.37 -3.92
C PHE A 178 2.86 -1.11 -3.50
N ASP A 179 2.09 -1.98 -4.15
CA ASP A 179 2.03 -3.40 -3.78
C ASP A 179 3.35 -4.13 -4.08
N THR A 180 3.97 -3.86 -5.23
CA THR A 180 5.27 -4.44 -5.58
C THR A 180 6.36 -4.01 -4.60
N ALA A 181 6.36 -2.73 -4.20
CA ALA A 181 7.33 -2.21 -3.24
C ALA A 181 7.11 -2.77 -1.82
N TYR A 182 5.85 -3.03 -1.46
CA TYR A 182 5.47 -3.73 -0.23
C TYR A 182 6.01 -5.18 -0.22
N GLU A 183 5.78 -5.94 -1.29
CA GLU A 183 6.28 -7.32 -1.42
C GLU A 183 7.82 -7.39 -1.51
N LEU A 184 8.47 -6.36 -2.08
CA LEU A 184 9.93 -6.29 -2.13
C LEU A 184 10.57 -6.29 -0.74
N ILE A 185 9.94 -5.66 0.26
CA ILE A 185 10.43 -5.71 1.65
C ILE A 185 10.43 -7.13 2.18
N LYS A 186 9.36 -7.90 1.96
CA LYS A 186 9.29 -9.31 2.38
C LYS A 186 10.41 -10.13 1.74
N LEU A 187 10.72 -9.87 0.47
CA LEU A 187 11.84 -10.53 -0.21
C LEU A 187 13.19 -10.16 0.41
N ILE A 188 13.43 -8.87 0.67
CA ILE A 188 14.67 -8.38 1.30
C ILE A 188 14.84 -9.01 2.68
N ASP A 189 13.76 -9.05 3.45
CA ASP A 189 13.73 -9.66 4.77
C ASP A 189 14.09 -11.14 4.72
N TYR A 190 13.45 -11.91 3.83
CA TYR A 190 13.75 -13.32 3.59
C TYR A 190 15.23 -13.57 3.25
N LEU A 191 15.85 -12.69 2.45
CA LEU A 191 17.27 -12.80 2.09
C LEU A 191 18.21 -12.46 3.25
N ARG A 192 17.74 -11.74 4.28
CA ARG A 192 18.53 -11.31 5.43
C ARG A 192 18.60 -12.37 6.53
N VAL A 193 17.60 -13.23 6.63
CA VAL A 193 17.58 -14.34 7.60
C VAL A 193 18.46 -15.48 7.07
N PRO A 194 19.59 -15.84 7.73
CA PRO A 194 20.28 -17.08 7.39
C PRO A 194 19.32 -18.25 7.65
N ALA A 195 18.97 -18.97 6.59
CA ALA A 195 17.97 -20.02 6.60
C ALA A 195 18.19 -21.05 7.72
N ILE A 196 17.44 -20.91 8.81
CA ILE A 196 17.15 -21.97 9.77
C ILE A 196 15.63 -21.99 9.99
N ASP A 197 14.87 -22.16 8.92
CA ASP A 197 13.62 -22.90 9.01
C ASP A 197 13.42 -23.67 7.71
N THR A 198 13.41 -25.00 7.82
CA THR A 198 13.40 -25.95 6.70
C THR A 198 11.98 -26.30 6.23
N LYS A 199 10.96 -25.54 6.63
CA LYS A 199 9.56 -25.84 6.27
C LYS A 199 8.97 -25.13 5.05
N VAL A 200 9.58 -24.05 4.54
CA VAL A 200 9.00 -23.24 3.43
C VAL A 200 9.41 -23.76 2.03
N TRP A 201 10.15 -24.87 1.98
CA TRP A 201 10.99 -25.23 0.83
C TRP A 201 10.33 -26.02 -0.30
N ARG A 202 9.10 -25.73 -0.71
CA ARG A 202 8.56 -26.27 -1.98
C ARG A 202 7.69 -25.25 -2.72
N LEU A 203 8.24 -24.72 -3.83
CA LEU A 203 7.55 -24.16 -5.03
C LEU A 203 7.29 -22.63 -5.09
N PRO A 204 8.34 -21.79 -5.24
CA PRO A 204 8.34 -21.04 -6.51
C PRO A 204 9.70 -20.88 -7.20
N LEU A 205 10.83 -21.13 -6.52
CA LEU A 205 12.16 -20.93 -7.13
C LEU A 205 12.49 -21.98 -8.20
N ALA A 206 12.01 -23.22 -8.05
CA ALA A 206 12.22 -24.27 -9.06
C ALA A 206 11.47 -23.98 -10.37
N LEU A 207 10.28 -23.35 -10.32
CA LEU A 207 9.50 -23.03 -11.52
C LEU A 207 10.06 -21.82 -12.29
N ILE A 208 10.60 -20.82 -11.58
CA ILE A 208 11.21 -19.64 -12.20
C ILE A 208 12.56 -19.99 -12.85
N LEU A 209 13.31 -20.95 -12.30
CA LEU A 209 14.60 -21.39 -12.86
C LEU A 209 14.45 -22.50 -13.91
N LEU A 210 13.44 -23.37 -13.83
CA LEU A 210 13.22 -24.44 -14.83
C LEU A 210 12.37 -23.99 -16.04
N GLY A 211 11.57 -22.92 -15.91
CA GLY A 211 10.77 -22.38 -17.02
C GLY A 211 11.58 -21.71 -18.15
N LYS A 212 12.90 -21.53 -17.97
CA LYS A 212 13.81 -21.04 -19.03
C LYS A 212 14.60 -22.14 -19.75
N PHE A 213 14.38 -23.41 -19.38
CA PHE A 213 14.96 -24.57 -20.07
C PHE A 213 13.91 -25.68 -20.22
N LYS A 214 12.85 -25.42 -20.99
CA LYS A 214 12.13 -26.43 -21.79
C LYS A 214 11.18 -25.77 -22.77
#